data_AF-W4AXS4-F1
#
_entry.id   AF-W4AXS4-F1
#
_cell.length_a   1.000
_cell.length_b   1.000
_cell.length_c   1.000
_cell.angle_alpha   90.00
_cell.angle_beta   90.00
_cell.angle_gamma   90.00
#
_symmetry.space_group_name_H-M   'P 1'
#
loop_
_entity.id
_entity.type
_entity.pdbx_description
1 polymer ?
#
loop_
_entity_poly.entity_id
_entity_poly.type
_entity_poly.pdbx_seq_one_letter_code
_entity_poly.pdbx_strand_id
1 'polypeptide(L)'
;MKLRLLFTLIVLLLSVGCARDVSVFESAIYSVGDDKITVDCSDEVNRNRKNHTDEGYPCEVRVTEDTSLKDSQGETIQLDSLKTNDLIRITLKKPLNISKNNRSFEAKEIRLLE
;
A
#
# COMPACT_ATOMS: atom_id res chain seq x y z
N MET A 1 40.64 16.48 19.76
CA MET A 1 39.24 16.97 19.73
C MET A 1 38.56 16.93 18.36
N LYS A 2 39.29 17.06 17.23
CA LYS A 2 38.69 17.08 15.87
C LYS A 2 38.09 15.73 15.39
N LEU A 3 38.68 14.59 15.78
CA LEU A 3 38.22 13.26 15.36
C LEU A 3 36.91 12.80 16.03
N ARG A 4 36.68 13.23 17.29
CA ARG A 4 35.43 12.92 18.02
C ARG A 4 34.24 13.71 17.45
N LEU A 5 34.45 14.97 17.07
CA LEU A 5 33.43 15.80 16.40
C LEU A 5 33.04 15.25 15.03
N LEU A 6 34.00 14.67 14.29
CA LEU A 6 33.73 14.04 12.99
C LEU A 6 32.83 12.79 13.16
N PHE A 7 33.10 11.96 14.17
CA PHE A 7 32.28 10.77 14.47
C PHE A 7 30.84 11.13 14.87
N THR A 8 30.63 12.20 15.65
CA THR A 8 29.27 12.62 16.02
C THR A 8 28.46 13.13 14.82
N LEU A 9 29.11 13.78 13.84
CA LEU A 9 28.46 14.30 12.64
C LEU A 9 28.00 13.17 11.69
N ILE A 10 28.75 12.06 11.63
CA ILE A 10 28.44 10.89 10.78
C ILE A 10 27.24 10.12 11.33
N VAL A 11 27.09 10.04 12.66
CA VAL A 11 25.97 9.35 13.32
C VAL A 11 24.64 10.11 13.16
N LEU A 12 24.67 11.45 13.07
CA LEU A 12 23.46 12.27 12.84
C LEU A 12 22.90 12.16 11.40
N LEU A 13 23.72 11.81 10.41
CA LEU A 13 23.27 11.66 9.02
C LEU A 13 22.50 10.35 8.76
N LEU A 14 22.49 9.42 9.71
CA LEU A 14 21.80 8.13 9.59
C LEU A 14 20.38 8.13 10.15
N SER A 15 19.92 9.22 10.78
CA SER A 15 18.52 9.34 11.23
C SER A 15 17.62 9.88 10.12
N VAL A 16 17.62 9.25 8.94
CA VAL A 16 16.52 9.44 7.99
C VAL A 16 15.36 8.63 8.55
N GLY A 17 14.51 9.29 9.35
CA GLY A 17 13.23 8.75 9.79
C GLY A 17 12.41 8.39 8.56
N CYS A 18 12.47 7.12 8.18
CA CYS A 18 11.78 6.57 7.04
C CYS A 18 10.28 6.51 7.35
N ALA A 19 9.56 7.64 7.23
CA ALA A 19 8.16 7.59 6.85
C ALA A 19 8.13 7.07 5.41
N ARG A 20 8.20 5.74 5.25
CA ARG A 20 8.25 5.11 3.93
C ARG A 20 6.83 5.04 3.41
N ASP A 21 6.56 5.90 2.45
CA ASP A 21 5.44 5.78 1.53
C ASP A 21 5.28 4.30 1.09
N VAL A 22 4.05 3.82 1.13
CA VAL A 22 3.68 2.48 0.68
C VAL A 22 3.68 2.50 -0.85
N SER A 23 4.44 1.60 -1.45
CA SER A 23 4.42 1.37 -2.91
C SER A 23 3.70 0.09 -3.29
N VAL A 24 3.71 -0.90 -2.39
CA VAL A 24 3.11 -2.22 -2.58
C VAL A 24 2.60 -2.72 -1.24
N PHE A 25 1.42 -3.34 -1.24
CA PHE A 25 0.90 -4.09 -0.09
C PHE A 25 -0.04 -5.20 -0.57
N GLU A 26 -0.38 -6.12 0.33
CA GLU A 26 -1.28 -7.24 0.07
C GLU A 26 -2.51 -7.10 0.97
N SER A 27 -3.69 -7.41 0.43
CA SER A 27 -4.93 -7.32 1.20
C SER A 27 -6.04 -8.14 0.54
N ALA A 28 -7.04 -8.50 1.34
CA ALA A 28 -8.26 -9.12 0.85
C ALA A 28 -9.23 -8.06 0.31
N ILE A 29 -9.93 -8.41 -0.77
CA ILE A 29 -10.99 -7.57 -1.32
C ILE A 29 -12.22 -7.58 -0.41
N TYR A 30 -12.65 -6.40 0.02
CA TYR A 30 -13.94 -6.21 0.70
C TYR A 30 -15.09 -6.15 -0.31
N SER A 31 -14.94 -5.33 -1.36
CA SER A 31 -15.95 -5.18 -2.41
C SER A 31 -15.33 -4.72 -3.74
N VAL A 32 -15.94 -5.12 -4.84
CA VAL A 32 -15.60 -4.70 -6.21
C VAL A 32 -16.71 -3.80 -6.73
N GLY A 33 -16.35 -2.62 -7.23
CA GLY A 33 -17.23 -1.71 -7.97
C GLY A 33 -16.76 -1.54 -9.42
N ASP A 34 -17.39 -0.62 -10.16
CA ASP A 34 -17.16 -0.46 -11.60
C ASP A 34 -15.72 -0.02 -11.96
N ASP A 35 -15.15 0.88 -11.16
CA ASP A 35 -13.82 1.48 -11.38
C ASP A 35 -12.95 1.47 -10.10
N LYS A 36 -13.37 0.73 -9.08
CA LYS A 36 -12.69 0.71 -7.78
C LYS A 36 -12.85 -0.60 -7.03
N ILE A 37 -11.85 -0.90 -6.23
CA ILE A 37 -11.84 -2.02 -5.29
C ILE A 37 -11.72 -1.44 -3.88
N THR A 38 -12.52 -1.93 -2.95
CA THR A 38 -12.35 -1.63 -1.53
C THR A 38 -11.58 -2.76 -0.86
N VAL A 39 -10.54 -2.44 -0.11
CA VAL A 39 -9.67 -3.41 0.58
C VAL A 39 -9.40 -2.98 2.02
N ASP A 40 -9.00 -3.92 2.87
CA ASP A 40 -8.55 -3.58 4.22
C ASP A 40 -7.13 -3.00 4.19
N CYS A 41 -6.96 -1.78 4.71
CA CYS A 41 -5.69 -1.10 4.86
C CYS A 41 -5.32 -0.87 6.32
N SER A 42 -5.96 -1.56 7.27
CA SER A 42 -5.78 -1.30 8.70
C SER A 42 -4.32 -1.40 9.11
N ASP A 43 -3.62 -2.44 8.64
CA ASP A 43 -2.20 -2.63 8.87
C ASP A 43 -1.36 -1.49 8.30
N GLU A 44 -1.66 -1.01 7.09
CA GLU A 44 -0.93 0.08 6.46
C GLU A 44 -1.19 1.43 7.15
N VAL A 45 -2.43 1.71 7.59
CA VAL A 45 -2.77 2.92 8.34
C VAL A 45 -2.12 2.94 9.72
N ASN A 46 -2.06 1.78 10.38
CA ASN A 46 -1.47 1.62 11.70
C ASN A 46 0.04 1.40 11.67
N ARG A 47 0.62 1.24 10.48
CA ARG A 47 2.06 1.04 10.27
C ARG A 47 2.87 2.11 11.01
N ASN A 48 3.75 1.65 11.91
CA ASN A 48 4.62 2.48 12.73
C ASN A 48 3.91 3.46 13.70
N ARG A 49 2.59 3.33 13.91
CA ARG A 49 1.90 4.10 14.97
C ARG A 49 2.18 3.46 16.32
N LYS A 50 2.57 4.28 17.29
CA LYS A 50 2.71 3.84 18.70
C LYS A 50 1.37 3.47 19.33
N ASN A 51 0.29 4.08 18.85
CA ASN A 51 -1.07 3.88 19.34
C ASN A 51 -1.88 3.17 18.25
N HIS A 52 -1.65 1.87 18.09
CA HIS A 52 -2.47 1.03 17.22
C HIS A 52 -3.91 1.05 17.75
N THR A 53 -4.88 1.26 16.86
CA THR A 53 -6.31 1.13 17.16
C THR A 53 -6.90 -0.03 16.39
N ASP A 54 -7.78 -0.81 17.02
CA ASP A 54 -8.53 -1.92 16.39
C ASP A 54 -9.65 -1.43 15.43
N GLU A 55 -9.59 -0.17 15.01
CA GLU A 55 -10.51 0.41 14.04
C GLU A 55 -10.16 -0.10 12.64
N GLY A 56 -11.15 -0.63 11.92
CA GLY A 56 -10.99 -1.05 10.53
C GLY A 56 -10.85 0.16 9.60
N TYR A 57 -9.81 0.16 8.76
CA TYR A 57 -9.56 1.22 7.78
C TYR A 57 -9.69 0.70 6.34
N PRO A 58 -10.88 0.79 5.73
CA PRO A 58 -11.01 0.49 4.31
C PRO A 58 -10.25 1.54 3.47
N CYS A 59 -9.59 1.06 2.42
CA CYS A 59 -9.05 1.87 1.32
C CYS A 59 -9.89 1.73 0.06
N GLU A 60 -9.91 2.78 -0.75
CA GLU A 60 -10.36 2.75 -2.13
C GLU A 60 -9.16 2.68 -3.09
N VAL A 61 -9.04 1.55 -3.77
CA VAL A 61 -8.06 1.35 -4.85
C VAL A 61 -8.76 1.65 -6.17
N ARG A 62 -8.39 2.73 -6.84
CA ARG A 62 -8.96 3.11 -8.14
C ARG A 62 -8.29 2.32 -9.25
N VAL A 63 -9.12 1.75 -10.11
CA VAL A 63 -8.73 1.01 -11.31
C VAL A 63 -8.99 1.91 -12.51
N THR A 64 -7.94 2.20 -13.26
CA THR A 64 -8.00 3.03 -14.47
C THR A 64 -7.57 2.21 -15.68
N GLU A 65 -7.67 2.79 -16.88
CA GLU A 65 -7.17 2.20 -18.12
C GLU A 65 -5.66 1.87 -18.10
N ASP A 66 -4.88 2.56 -17.24
CA ASP A 66 -3.45 2.30 -17.05
C ASP A 66 -3.17 1.15 -16.07
N THR A 67 -4.20 0.63 -15.39
CA THR A 67 -4.04 -0.37 -14.33
C THR A 67 -3.90 -1.76 -14.94
N SER A 68 -2.79 -2.45 -14.66
CA SER A 68 -2.62 -3.85 -15.06
C SER A 68 -3.29 -4.79 -14.07
N LEU A 69 -4.26 -5.58 -14.52
CA LEU A 69 -4.92 -6.61 -13.71
C LEU A 69 -4.38 -7.98 -14.13
N LYS A 70 -3.84 -8.76 -13.19
CA LYS A 70 -3.25 -10.07 -13.46
C LYS A 70 -3.72 -11.14 -12.49
N ASP A 71 -3.77 -12.39 -12.93
CA ASP A 71 -3.95 -13.53 -12.05
C ASP A 71 -2.64 -14.02 -11.40
N SER A 72 -2.73 -15.14 -10.67
CA SER A 72 -1.58 -15.78 -10.03
C SER A 72 -0.55 -16.31 -11.06
N GLN A 73 -0.97 -16.66 -12.28
CA GLN A 73 -0.10 -17.10 -13.38
C GLN A 73 0.51 -15.92 -14.17
N GLY A 74 0.04 -14.70 -13.93
CA GLY A 74 0.47 -13.49 -14.63
C GLY A 74 -0.32 -13.22 -15.91
N GLU A 75 -1.40 -13.95 -16.16
CA GLU A 75 -2.32 -13.71 -17.27
C GLU A 75 -3.18 -12.47 -16.98
N THR A 76 -3.50 -11.71 -18.03
CA THR A 76 -4.36 -10.53 -17.91
C THR A 76 -5.79 -10.96 -17.62
N ILE A 77 -6.37 -10.38 -16.58
CA ILE A 77 -7.77 -10.61 -16.19
C ILE A 77 -8.57 -9.30 -16.23
N GLN A 78 -9.88 -9.41 -16.11
CA GLN A 78 -10.79 -8.27 -16.05
C GLN A 78 -11.20 -7.99 -14.59
N LEU A 79 -11.61 -6.76 -14.29
CA LEU A 79 -12.00 -6.35 -12.93
C LEU A 79 -13.18 -7.18 -12.39
N ASP A 80 -14.12 -7.52 -13.27
CA ASP A 80 -15.30 -8.34 -12.96
C ASP A 80 -14.98 -9.79 -12.58
N SER A 81 -13.76 -10.26 -12.86
CA SER A 81 -13.30 -11.58 -12.43
C SER A 81 -12.89 -11.63 -10.96
N LEU A 82 -12.55 -10.47 -10.37
CA LEU A 82 -12.19 -10.34 -8.97
C LEU A 82 -13.44 -10.42 -8.09
N LYS A 83 -13.29 -11.02 -6.91
CA LYS A 83 -14.38 -11.30 -5.97
C LYS A 83 -14.02 -10.84 -4.57
N THR A 84 -15.05 -10.62 -3.76
CA THR A 84 -14.88 -10.44 -2.31
C THR A 84 -14.11 -11.62 -1.72
N ASN A 85 -13.18 -11.31 -0.82
CA ASN A 85 -12.20 -12.18 -0.18
C ASN A 85 -11.05 -12.68 -1.05
N ASP A 86 -10.97 -12.32 -2.33
CA ASP A 86 -9.77 -12.59 -3.12
C ASP A 86 -8.57 -11.89 -2.48
N LEU A 87 -7.47 -12.62 -2.30
CA LEU A 87 -6.22 -12.06 -1.82
C LEU A 87 -5.45 -11.48 -3.00
N ILE A 88 -5.19 -10.18 -2.94
CA ILE A 88 -4.53 -9.45 -4.02
C ILE A 88 -3.28 -8.73 -3.52
N ARG A 89 -2.28 -8.65 -4.39
CA ARG A 89 -1.15 -7.75 -4.26
C ARG A 89 -1.41 -6.49 -5.07
N ILE A 90 -1.33 -5.34 -4.41
CA ILE A 90 -1.61 -4.04 -4.99
C ILE A 90 -0.28 -3.28 -5.08
N THR A 91 0.07 -2.87 -6.29
CA THR A 91 1.17 -1.92 -6.55
C THR A 91 0.57 -0.56 -6.85
N LEU A 92 0.92 0.46 -6.07
CA LEU A 92 0.42 1.82 -6.26
C LEU A 92 1.08 2.48 -7.48
N LYS A 93 0.34 3.36 -8.15
CA LYS A 93 0.87 4.20 -9.25
C LYS A 93 1.95 5.16 -8.78
N LYS A 94 1.81 5.67 -7.56
CA LYS A 94 2.82 6.49 -6.87
C LYS A 94 2.89 6.04 -5.42
N PRO A 95 4.10 5.94 -4.82
CA PRO A 95 4.22 5.70 -3.40
C PRO A 95 3.40 6.70 -2.59
N LEU A 96 2.71 6.25 -1.54
CA LEU A 96 1.84 7.08 -0.73
C LEU A 96 1.91 6.69 0.75
N ASN A 97 1.96 7.68 1.64
CA ASN A 97 1.71 7.48 3.07
C ASN A 97 0.20 7.22 3.31
N ILE A 98 -0.18 5.94 3.41
CA ILE A 98 -1.55 5.53 3.74
C ILE A 98 -1.84 5.84 5.21
N SER A 99 -2.88 6.64 5.47
CA SER A 99 -3.21 7.10 6.83
C SER A 99 -4.72 7.27 6.97
N LYS A 100 -5.24 7.51 8.19
CA LYS A 100 -6.69 7.70 8.42
C LYS A 100 -7.35 8.70 7.44
N ASN A 101 -6.62 9.72 7.01
CA ASN A 101 -7.11 10.78 6.13
C ASN A 101 -6.67 10.63 4.65
N ASN A 102 -5.93 9.57 4.33
CA ASN A 102 -5.35 9.35 3.00
C ASN A 102 -5.40 7.87 2.62
N ARG A 103 -6.51 7.44 1.99
CA ARG A 103 -6.86 6.03 1.74
C ARG A 103 -7.48 5.78 0.36
N SER A 104 -7.38 6.74 -0.55
CA SER A 104 -7.89 6.63 -1.92
C SER A 104 -6.73 6.87 -2.87
N PHE A 105 -6.42 5.90 -3.73
CA PHE A 105 -5.25 5.97 -4.62
C PHE A 105 -5.40 5.10 -5.86
N GLU A 106 -4.68 5.46 -6.92
CA GLU A 106 -4.62 4.70 -8.17
C GLU A 106 -3.65 3.52 -8.05
N ALA A 107 -4.09 2.36 -8.54
CA ALA A 107 -3.20 1.22 -8.74
C ALA A 107 -2.41 1.36 -10.05
N LYS A 108 -1.19 0.84 -10.04
CA LYS A 108 -0.41 0.50 -11.24
C LYS A 108 -0.68 -0.93 -11.67
N GLU A 109 -0.68 -1.84 -10.70
CA GLU A 109 -0.92 -3.26 -10.92
C GLU A 109 -1.71 -3.83 -9.75
N ILE A 110 -2.67 -4.69 -10.04
CA ILE A 110 -3.34 -5.56 -9.06
C ILE A 110 -3.12 -6.99 -9.54
N ARG A 111 -2.59 -7.84 -8.67
CA ARG A 111 -2.30 -9.24 -8.95
C ARG A 111 -3.02 -10.15 -7.96
N LEU A 112 -3.82 -11.07 -8.46
CA LEU A 112 -4.40 -12.15 -7.66
C LEU A 112 -3.28 -13.08 -7.16
N LEU A 113 -3.34 -13.47 -5.89
CA LEU A 113 -2.34 -14.34 -5.28
C LEU A 113 -2.71 -15.83 -5.33
N GLU A 114 -4.00 -16.15 -5.44
CA GLU A 114 -4.52 -17.54 -5.51
C GLU A 114 -5.52 -17.71 -6.65
#